data_AF-A0A7S1DHT3-F1
#
_entry.id   AF-A0A7S1DHT3-F1
#
_cell.length_a   1.000
_cell.length_b   1.000
_cell.length_c   1.000
_cell.angle_alpha   90.00
_cell.angle_beta   90.00
_cell.angle_gamma   90.00
#
_symmetry.space_group_name_H-M   'P 1'
#
loop_
_entity.id
_entity.type
_entity.pdbx_description
1 polymer ?
#
loop_
_entity_poly.entity_id
_entity_poly.type
_entity_poly.pdbx_seq_one_letter_code
_entity_poly.pdbx_strand_id
1 'polypeptide(L)'
;RGPPSPPPPTRQAAGLHRSLCAQQQPAVEGIPSGPWGTYLAAMAGCGAALGPCLDGYHSAFGVLKYTNPIPIGLGGVKFLETDWWVPPMFSLAAVILAVSYPVLDSLFGVEVAKRSPSGPWILSCIAYFCFQYWSSGLLFSQGASLPTINLSLAVTAVACVALFDRTPTGLVMAIVTGVAGPLVE
;
A
#
# COMPACT_ATOMS: atom_id res chain seq x y z
N ARG A 1 67.19 -37.23 -22.88
CA ARG A 1 66.02 -36.70 -23.61
C ARG A 1 64.96 -36.38 -22.57
N GLY A 2 64.80 -35.11 -22.21
CA GLY A 2 63.86 -34.68 -21.17
C GLY A 2 62.42 -34.71 -21.67
N PRO A 3 61.43 -34.81 -20.76
CA PRO A 3 60.02 -34.81 -21.13
C PRO A 3 59.61 -33.44 -21.73
N PRO A 4 58.67 -33.42 -22.69
CA PRO A 4 58.21 -32.19 -23.31
C PRO A 4 57.48 -31.31 -22.30
N SER A 5 57.73 -30.00 -22.40
CA SER A 5 57.08 -28.97 -21.60
C SER A 5 55.57 -28.87 -21.91
N PRO A 6 54.72 -28.61 -20.91
CA PRO A 6 53.28 -28.50 -21.10
C PRO A 6 52.91 -27.26 -21.93
N PRO A 7 51.78 -27.32 -22.66
CA PRO A 7 51.30 -26.21 -23.47
C PRO A 7 50.81 -25.03 -22.60
N PRO A 8 50.90 -23.79 -23.11
CA PRO A 8 50.44 -22.61 -22.39
C PRO A 8 48.91 -22.60 -22.22
N PRO A 9 48.39 -22.05 -21.11
CA PRO A 9 46.96 -21.98 -20.85
C PRO A 9 46.23 -21.07 -21.84
N THR A 10 45.19 -21.61 -22.46
CA THR A 10 44.35 -20.96 -23.48
C THR A 10 43.54 -19.82 -22.86
N ARG A 11 43.65 -18.60 -23.43
CA ARG A 11 42.99 -17.35 -23.01
C ARG A 11 41.43 -17.35 -23.07
N GLN A 12 40.76 -18.48 -23.28
CA GLN A 12 39.31 -18.52 -23.48
C GLN A 12 38.46 -18.55 -22.20
N ALA A 13 39.03 -18.86 -21.03
CA ALA A 13 38.23 -19.01 -19.81
C ALA A 13 37.80 -17.68 -19.16
N ALA A 14 38.47 -16.55 -19.44
CA ALA A 14 38.19 -15.28 -18.78
C ALA A 14 36.95 -14.53 -19.33
N GLY A 15 36.55 -14.80 -20.57
CA GLY A 15 35.39 -14.13 -21.21
C GLY A 15 34.04 -14.72 -20.77
N LEU A 16 33.97 -16.03 -20.56
CA LEU A 16 32.73 -16.72 -20.18
C LEU A 16 32.29 -16.40 -18.74
N HIS A 17 33.23 -16.18 -17.82
CA HIS A 17 32.90 -15.89 -16.43
C HIS A 17 32.32 -14.48 -16.21
N ARG A 18 32.71 -13.50 -17.04
CA ARG A 18 32.14 -12.14 -17.00
C ARG A 18 30.74 -12.07 -17.59
N SER A 19 30.44 -12.91 -18.59
CA SER A 19 29.11 -12.95 -19.22
C SER A 19 28.05 -13.58 -18.31
N LEU A 20 28.42 -14.54 -17.46
CA LEU A 20 27.48 -15.23 -16.57
C LEU A 20 27.13 -14.40 -15.32
N CYS A 21 28.07 -13.63 -14.75
CA CYS A 21 27.76 -12.74 -13.62
C CYS A 21 26.88 -11.54 -14.01
N ALA A 22 26.90 -11.09 -15.27
CA ALA A 22 26.06 -10.01 -15.75
C ALA A 22 24.63 -10.47 -16.12
N GLN A 23 24.39 -11.78 -16.25
CA GLN A 23 23.12 -12.35 -16.70
C GLN A 23 22.21 -12.86 -15.58
N GLN A 24 22.63 -12.75 -14.33
CA GLN A 24 21.86 -13.18 -13.15
C GLN A 24 21.85 -12.08 -12.09
N GLN A 25 21.36 -10.90 -12.43
CA GLN A 25 20.53 -10.22 -11.43
C GLN A 25 19.17 -10.90 -11.51
N PRO A 26 18.78 -11.72 -10.52
CA PRO A 26 17.41 -12.23 -10.50
C PRO A 26 16.52 -11.00 -10.56
N ALA A 27 15.71 -10.91 -11.61
CA ALA A 27 14.60 -9.96 -11.60
C ALA A 27 13.92 -10.15 -10.25
N VAL A 28 13.85 -9.10 -9.44
CA VAL A 28 13.23 -9.18 -8.11
C VAL A 28 11.81 -9.67 -8.35
N GLU A 29 11.57 -10.92 -7.97
CA GLU A 29 10.36 -11.66 -8.33
C GLU A 29 9.18 -10.97 -7.66
N GLY A 30 8.22 -10.46 -8.44
CA GLY A 30 7.09 -9.68 -7.94
C GLY A 30 7.12 -8.18 -8.29
N ILE A 31 8.21 -7.68 -8.86
CA ILE A 31 8.22 -6.32 -9.44
C ILE A 31 7.52 -6.32 -10.80
N PRO A 32 6.51 -5.45 -11.05
CA PRO A 32 5.89 -5.32 -12.36
C PRO A 32 6.94 -5.02 -13.43
N SER A 33 6.94 -5.81 -14.50
CA SER A 33 7.82 -5.61 -15.68
C SER A 33 7.33 -4.49 -16.62
N GLY A 34 6.15 -3.93 -16.35
CA GLY A 34 5.56 -2.82 -17.08
C GLY A 34 6.07 -1.44 -16.62
N PRO A 35 5.59 -0.36 -17.25
CA PRO A 35 5.94 0.99 -16.85
C PRO A 35 5.36 1.27 -15.47
N TRP A 36 6.21 1.25 -14.44
CA TRP A 36 5.88 1.61 -13.05
C TRP A 36 5.08 2.90 -12.96
N GLY A 37 5.38 3.88 -13.81
CA GLY A 37 4.64 5.15 -13.88
C GLY A 37 3.13 4.96 -14.03
N THR A 38 2.66 4.00 -14.85
CA THR A 38 1.23 3.75 -15.03
C THR A 38 0.58 3.17 -13.77
N TYR A 39 1.26 2.22 -13.11
CA TYR A 39 0.75 1.64 -11.86
C TYR A 39 0.71 2.68 -10.74
N LEU A 40 1.78 3.47 -10.58
CA LEU A 40 1.85 4.51 -9.57
C LEU A 40 0.83 5.62 -9.83
N ALA A 41 0.63 6.02 -11.10
CA ALA A 41 -0.40 6.98 -11.47
C ALA A 41 -1.82 6.46 -11.17
N ALA A 42 -2.08 5.17 -11.43
CA ALA A 42 -3.34 4.55 -11.08
C ALA A 42 -3.56 4.51 -9.55
N MET A 43 -2.54 4.13 -8.78
CA MET A 43 -2.61 4.11 -7.31
C MET A 43 -2.79 5.52 -6.74
N ALA A 44 -2.07 6.51 -7.26
CA ALA A 44 -2.24 7.92 -6.94
C ALA A 44 -3.68 8.37 -7.18
N GLY A 45 -4.23 8.08 -8.37
CA GLY A 45 -5.62 8.40 -8.71
C GLY A 45 -6.64 7.73 -7.80
N CYS A 46 -6.46 6.45 -7.49
CA CYS A 46 -7.31 5.73 -6.53
C CYS A 46 -7.25 6.34 -5.13
N GLY A 47 -6.06 6.69 -4.63
CA GLY A 47 -5.89 7.37 -3.34
C GLY A 47 -6.57 8.73 -3.32
N ALA A 48 -6.32 9.56 -4.34
CA ALA A 48 -6.93 10.88 -4.49
C ALA A 48 -8.47 10.84 -4.59
N ALA A 49 -9.04 9.76 -5.12
CA ALA A 49 -10.48 9.60 -5.23
C ALA A 49 -11.10 9.01 -3.94
N LEU A 50 -10.55 7.91 -3.44
CA LEU A 50 -11.12 7.17 -2.31
C LEU A 50 -10.93 7.90 -0.98
N GLY A 51 -9.75 8.49 -0.76
CA GLY A 51 -9.37 9.15 0.48
C GLY A 51 -10.36 10.25 0.89
N PRO A 52 -10.58 11.28 0.03
CA PRO A 52 -11.58 12.31 0.29
C PRO A 52 -12.98 11.73 0.50
N CYS A 53 -13.41 10.71 -0.24
CA CYS A 53 -14.72 10.09 -0.03
C CYS A 53 -14.88 9.55 1.41
N LEU A 54 -13.85 8.89 1.94
CA LEU A 54 -13.86 8.33 3.29
C LEU A 54 -13.81 9.43 4.36
N ASP A 55 -12.90 10.37 4.19
CA ASP A 55 -12.76 11.55 5.05
C ASP A 55 -14.05 12.42 5.09
N GLY A 56 -14.76 12.46 3.97
CA GLY A 56 -16.10 13.03 3.86
C GLY A 56 -17.12 12.42 4.81
N TYR A 57 -17.06 11.11 5.07
CA TYR A 57 -17.93 10.49 6.07
C TYR A 57 -17.62 11.03 7.46
N HIS A 58 -16.35 11.21 7.82
CA HIS A 58 -15.97 11.78 9.12
C HIS A 58 -16.44 13.23 9.26
N SER A 59 -16.38 14.01 8.19
CA SER A 59 -17.00 15.34 8.15
C SER A 59 -18.52 15.27 8.33
N ALA A 60 -19.19 14.33 7.66
CA ALA A 60 -20.64 14.16 7.76
C ALA A 60 -21.12 13.70 9.15
N PHE A 61 -20.33 12.87 9.85
CA PHE A 61 -20.59 12.44 11.22
C PHE A 61 -20.12 13.45 12.28
N GLY A 62 -19.46 14.54 11.87
CA GLY A 62 -18.93 15.56 12.77
C GLY A 62 -17.69 15.13 13.55
N VAL A 63 -17.03 14.06 13.13
CA VAL A 63 -15.73 13.61 13.67
C VAL A 63 -14.64 14.63 13.35
N LEU A 64 -14.69 15.17 12.13
CA LEU A 64 -13.70 16.10 11.60
C LEU A 64 -14.40 17.37 11.09
N LYS A 65 -13.73 18.52 11.20
CA LYS A 65 -14.18 19.79 10.60
C LYS A 65 -12.98 20.54 10.03
N TYR A 66 -13.03 20.84 8.74
CA TYR A 66 -12.02 21.67 8.08
C TYR A 66 -12.19 23.14 8.44
N THR A 67 -11.08 23.87 8.48
CA THR A 67 -11.10 25.34 8.65
C THR A 67 -11.55 26.03 7.36
N ASN A 68 -11.16 25.48 6.20
CA ASN A 68 -11.51 26.01 4.88
C ASN A 68 -12.17 24.90 4.03
N PRO A 69 -13.39 24.46 4.39
CA PRO A 69 -14.02 23.32 3.73
C PRO A 69 -14.37 23.63 2.27
N ILE A 70 -14.07 22.68 1.39
CA ILE A 70 -14.52 22.65 0.00
C ILE A 70 -15.72 21.69 -0.07
N PRO A 71 -16.96 22.21 -0.16
CA PRO A 71 -18.13 21.37 -0.35
C PRO A 71 -18.19 20.86 -1.79
N ILE A 72 -18.27 19.55 -1.95
CA ILE A 72 -18.50 18.89 -3.23
C ILE A 72 -19.97 18.46 -3.25
N GLY A 73 -20.71 18.99 -4.23
CA GLY A 73 -22.15 18.81 -4.36
C GLY A 73 -22.60 18.71 -5.81
N LEU A 74 -23.73 18.07 -6.05
CA LEU A 74 -24.40 18.01 -7.36
C LEU A 74 -25.88 18.34 -7.16
N GLY A 75 -26.41 19.27 -7.96
CA GLY A 75 -27.83 19.65 -7.89
C GLY A 75 -28.26 20.27 -6.56
N GLY A 76 -27.36 20.97 -5.86
CA GLY A 76 -27.65 21.60 -4.56
C GLY A 76 -27.57 20.65 -3.35
N VAL A 77 -27.32 19.35 -3.57
CA VAL A 77 -27.08 18.38 -2.51
C VAL A 77 -25.57 18.30 -2.23
N LYS A 78 -25.18 18.49 -0.97
CA LYS A 78 -23.80 18.30 -0.52
C LYS A 78 -23.53 16.81 -0.33
N PHE A 79 -22.55 16.28 -1.07
CA PHE A 79 -22.14 14.86 -1.00
C PHE A 79 -20.92 14.66 -0.11
N LEU A 80 -19.96 15.58 -0.21
CA LEU A 80 -18.64 15.44 0.37
C LEU A 80 -18.15 16.81 0.86
N GLU A 81 -17.45 16.83 1.99
CA GLU A 81 -16.64 17.96 2.44
C GLU A 81 -15.19 17.50 2.55
N THR A 82 -14.26 18.27 2.00
CA THR A 82 -12.82 17.98 2.03
C THR A 82 -12.03 19.31 1.95
N ASP A 83 -10.71 19.25 1.85
CA ASP A 83 -9.85 20.43 1.63
C ASP A 83 -8.87 20.16 0.46
N TRP A 84 -8.26 21.19 -0.12
CA TRP A 84 -7.50 21.09 -1.37
C TRP A 84 -6.25 20.20 -1.27
N TRP A 85 -5.69 20.08 -0.06
CA TRP A 85 -4.48 19.29 0.22
C TRP A 85 -4.79 17.81 0.54
N VAL A 86 -6.05 17.47 0.81
CA VAL A 86 -6.47 16.13 1.22
C VAL A 86 -6.29 15.12 0.07
N PRO A 87 -6.80 15.34 -1.17
CA PRO A 87 -6.56 14.40 -2.26
C PRO A 87 -5.07 14.18 -2.58
N PRO A 88 -4.20 15.22 -2.66
CA PRO A 88 -2.76 15.04 -2.82
C PRO A 88 -2.11 14.19 -1.71
N MET A 89 -2.51 14.37 -0.45
CA MET A 89 -1.99 13.60 0.68
C MET A 89 -2.35 12.11 0.56
N PHE A 90 -3.61 11.78 0.27
CA PHE A 90 -4.04 10.39 0.06
C PHE A 90 -3.42 9.75 -1.20
N SER A 91 -3.22 10.54 -2.26
CA SER A 91 -2.48 10.12 -3.45
C SER A 91 -1.05 9.71 -3.10
N LEU A 92 -0.34 10.55 -2.32
CA LEU A 92 1.02 10.27 -1.89
C LEU A 92 1.08 9.01 -1.01
N ALA A 93 0.16 8.87 -0.05
CA ALA A 93 0.07 7.68 0.78
C ALA A 93 -0.13 6.40 -0.05
N ALA A 94 -1.03 6.43 -1.04
CA ALA A 94 -1.27 5.30 -1.93
C ALA A 94 -0.02 4.91 -2.75
N VAL A 95 0.74 5.89 -3.23
CA VAL A 95 2.02 5.66 -3.92
C VAL A 95 3.07 5.07 -2.98
N ILE A 96 3.19 5.60 -1.75
CA ILE A 96 4.11 5.07 -0.74
C ILE A 96 3.79 3.61 -0.44
N LEU A 97 2.52 3.25 -0.25
CA LEU A 97 2.10 1.86 -0.04
C LEU A 97 2.42 0.99 -1.28
N ALA A 98 2.09 1.46 -2.48
CA ALA A 98 2.32 0.73 -3.73
C ALA A 98 3.81 0.41 -3.98
N VAL A 99 4.72 1.29 -3.54
CA VAL A 99 6.17 1.06 -3.64
C VAL A 99 6.69 0.22 -2.46
N SER A 100 6.23 0.52 -1.24
CA SER A 100 6.73 -0.14 -0.02
C SER A 100 6.48 -1.64 -0.02
N TYR A 101 5.31 -2.08 -0.49
CA TYR A 101 4.94 -3.49 -0.47
C TYR A 101 5.90 -4.39 -1.29
N PRO A 102 6.12 -4.16 -2.60
CA PRO A 102 7.07 -4.96 -3.37
C PRO A 102 8.50 -4.91 -2.83
N VAL A 103 8.95 -3.75 -2.33
CA VAL A 103 10.29 -3.59 -1.76
C VAL A 103 10.44 -4.41 -0.48
N LEU A 104 9.50 -4.30 0.46
CA LEU A 104 9.53 -5.03 1.72
C LEU A 104 9.29 -6.53 1.51
N ASP A 105 8.42 -6.92 0.58
CA ASP A 105 8.21 -8.32 0.22
C ASP A 105 9.51 -8.95 -0.29
N SER A 106 10.27 -8.22 -1.12
CA SER A 106 11.60 -8.68 -1.55
C SER A 106 12.60 -8.78 -0.40
N LEU A 107 12.56 -7.85 0.57
CA LEU A 107 13.46 -7.86 1.72
C LEU A 107 13.14 -8.97 2.72
N PHE A 108 11.86 -9.29 2.89
CA PHE A 108 11.39 -10.34 3.79
C PHE A 108 11.27 -11.71 3.13
N GLY A 109 11.58 -11.83 1.83
CA GLY A 109 11.48 -13.09 1.10
C GLY A 109 10.04 -13.61 0.99
N VAL A 110 9.07 -12.70 0.91
CA VAL A 110 7.65 -13.05 0.76
C VAL A 110 7.43 -13.55 -0.68
N GLU A 111 6.87 -14.75 -0.82
CA GLU A 111 6.57 -15.35 -2.13
C GLU A 111 5.32 -14.71 -2.76
N VAL A 112 5.47 -13.51 -3.34
CA VAL A 112 4.39 -12.72 -3.95
C VAL A 112 3.61 -13.51 -5.02
N ALA A 113 4.32 -14.33 -5.81
CA ALA A 113 3.73 -15.15 -6.87
C ALA A 113 2.62 -16.09 -6.38
N LYS A 114 2.66 -16.53 -5.11
CA LYS A 114 1.65 -17.42 -4.54
C LYS A 114 0.39 -16.68 -4.08
N ARG A 115 0.43 -15.35 -3.94
CA ARG A 115 -0.67 -14.58 -3.33
C ARG A 115 -1.77 -14.19 -4.30
N SER A 116 -1.47 -14.11 -5.60
CA SER A 116 -2.34 -13.67 -6.73
C SER A 116 -3.83 -13.45 -6.39
N PRO A 117 -4.17 -12.37 -5.65
CA PRO A 117 -5.53 -12.20 -5.15
C PRO A 117 -6.45 -11.83 -6.31
N SER A 118 -7.66 -12.41 -6.31
CA SER A 118 -8.65 -12.08 -7.33
C SER A 118 -9.15 -10.64 -7.15
N GLY A 119 -9.59 -10.00 -8.23
CA GLY A 119 -10.21 -8.67 -8.16
C GLY A 119 -11.34 -8.56 -7.12
N PRO A 120 -12.29 -9.51 -7.04
CA PRO A 120 -13.32 -9.52 -5.99
C PRO A 120 -12.76 -9.58 -4.57
N TRP A 121 -11.66 -10.32 -4.35
CA TRP A 121 -11.01 -10.39 -3.04
C TRP A 121 -10.40 -9.04 -2.64
N ILE A 122 -9.72 -8.39 -3.59
CA ILE A 122 -9.16 -7.04 -3.40
C ILE A 122 -10.29 -6.04 -3.07
N LEU A 123 -11.38 -6.07 -3.85
CA LEU A 123 -12.54 -5.20 -3.61
C LEU A 123 -13.22 -5.47 -2.27
N SER A 124 -13.23 -6.73 -1.80
CA SER A 124 -13.75 -7.08 -0.48
C SER A 124 -12.89 -6.52 0.65
N CYS A 125 -11.56 -6.53 0.49
CA CYS A 125 -10.63 -5.89 1.42
C CYS A 125 -10.86 -4.37 1.48
N ILE A 126 -10.97 -3.71 0.31
CA ILE A 126 -11.27 -2.28 0.22
C ILE A 126 -12.62 -1.97 0.87
N ALA A 127 -13.66 -2.74 0.58
CA ALA A 127 -14.97 -2.58 1.19
C ALA A 127 -14.94 -2.75 2.72
N TYR A 128 -14.15 -3.71 3.23
CA TYR A 128 -13.95 -3.89 4.67
C TYR A 128 -13.28 -2.66 5.30
N PHE A 129 -12.23 -2.13 4.69
CA PHE A 129 -11.57 -0.90 5.14
C PHE A 129 -12.54 0.30 5.13
N CYS A 130 -13.29 0.49 4.04
CA CYS A 130 -14.30 1.55 3.95
C CYS A 130 -15.38 1.41 5.03
N PHE A 131 -15.85 0.18 5.28
CA PHE A 131 -16.81 -0.11 6.35
C PHE A 131 -16.24 0.24 7.72
N GLN A 132 -15.00 -0.15 8.01
CA GLN A 132 -14.32 0.18 9.27
C GLN A 132 -14.20 1.70 9.47
N TYR A 133 -13.83 2.43 8.42
CA TYR A 133 -13.73 3.89 8.42
C TYR A 133 -15.10 4.57 8.63
N TRP A 134 -16.15 4.05 8.00
CA TRP A 134 -17.51 4.52 8.21
C TRP A 134 -18.03 4.22 9.62
N SER A 135 -17.75 3.01 10.14
CA SER A 135 -18.15 2.60 11.49
C SER A 135 -17.53 3.45 12.57
N SER A 136 -16.29 3.94 12.42
CA SER A 136 -15.69 4.86 13.40
C SER A 136 -16.50 6.16 13.52
N GLY A 137 -16.92 6.73 12.40
CA GLY A 137 -17.78 7.91 12.38
C GLY A 137 -19.17 7.64 12.93
N LEU A 138 -19.79 6.52 12.58
CA LEU A 138 -21.08 6.13 13.15
C LEU A 138 -20.99 6.01 14.68
N LEU A 139 -20.02 5.26 15.20
CA LEU A 139 -19.88 5.07 16.65
C LEU A 139 -19.67 6.40 17.38
N PHE A 140 -18.85 7.30 16.81
CA PHE A 140 -18.68 8.65 17.32
C PHE A 140 -20.01 9.43 17.35
N SER A 141 -20.76 9.42 16.25
CA SER A 141 -22.05 10.13 16.15
C SER A 141 -23.12 9.61 17.12
N GLN A 142 -23.02 8.35 17.53
CA GLN A 142 -23.89 7.73 18.53
C GLN A 142 -23.43 7.99 19.97
N GLY A 143 -22.35 8.74 20.17
CA GLY A 143 -21.80 9.04 21.50
C GLY A 143 -21.11 7.86 22.17
N ALA A 144 -20.61 6.88 21.39
CA ALA A 144 -19.83 5.78 21.95
C ALA A 144 -18.56 6.32 22.65
N SER A 145 -18.18 5.68 23.75
CA SER A 145 -16.97 6.08 24.48
C SER A 145 -15.70 5.83 23.66
N LEU A 146 -14.67 6.66 23.84
CA LEU A 146 -13.38 6.49 23.15
C LEU A 146 -12.79 5.08 23.30
N PRO A 147 -12.76 4.45 24.50
CA PRO A 147 -12.30 3.07 24.62
C PRO A 147 -13.11 2.09 23.77
N THR A 148 -14.43 2.24 23.69
CA THR A 148 -15.29 1.40 22.86
C THR A 148 -14.96 1.56 21.38
N ILE A 149 -14.80 2.80 20.91
CA ILE A 149 -14.43 3.10 19.51
C ILE A 149 -13.07 2.46 19.22
N ASN A 150 -12.05 2.78 20.01
CA ASN A 150 -10.68 2.31 19.80
C ASN A 150 -10.58 0.78 19.82
N LEU A 151 -11.23 0.12 20.79
CA LEU A 151 -11.21 -1.35 20.87
C LEU A 151 -11.92 -1.99 19.68
N SER A 152 -13.07 -1.45 19.27
CA SER A 152 -13.81 -1.97 18.11
C SER A 152 -12.99 -1.84 16.82
N LEU A 153 -12.33 -0.70 16.63
CA LEU A 153 -11.47 -0.45 15.47
C LEU A 153 -10.20 -1.29 15.51
N ALA A 154 -9.59 -1.48 16.68
CA ALA A 154 -8.40 -2.32 16.82
C ALA A 154 -8.71 -3.79 16.49
N VAL A 155 -9.82 -4.33 17.02
CA VAL A 155 -10.25 -5.72 16.73
C VAL A 155 -10.51 -5.91 15.23
N THR A 156 -11.20 -4.96 14.60
CA THR A 156 -11.49 -5.03 13.16
C THR A 156 -10.24 -4.84 12.30
N ALA A 157 -9.27 -4.01 12.72
CA ALA A 157 -7.99 -3.86 12.04
C ALA A 157 -7.17 -5.16 12.08
N VAL A 158 -7.11 -5.81 13.25
CA VAL A 158 -6.46 -7.12 13.40
C VAL A 158 -7.15 -8.17 12.53
N ALA A 159 -8.48 -8.17 12.50
CA ALA A 159 -9.24 -9.07 11.61
C ALA A 159 -8.95 -8.80 10.12
N CYS A 160 -8.81 -7.54 9.71
CA CYS A 160 -8.46 -7.17 8.34
C CYS A 160 -7.12 -7.78 7.91
N VAL A 161 -6.07 -7.58 8.72
CA VAL A 161 -4.74 -8.20 8.50
C VAL A 161 -4.87 -9.73 8.50
N ALA A 162 -5.54 -10.29 9.50
CA ALA A 162 -5.69 -11.74 9.61
C ALA A 162 -6.52 -12.36 8.46
N LEU A 163 -7.41 -11.64 7.80
CA LEU A 163 -8.19 -12.16 6.69
C LEU A 163 -7.51 -11.92 5.35
N PHE A 164 -7.07 -10.69 5.09
CA PHE A 164 -6.64 -10.26 3.77
C PHE A 164 -5.12 -10.27 3.58
N ASP A 165 -4.34 -10.08 4.64
CA ASP A 165 -2.89 -9.94 4.53
C ASP A 165 -2.11 -10.46 5.75
N ARG A 166 -1.70 -11.74 5.70
CA ARG A 166 -0.94 -12.40 6.78
C ARG A 166 0.58 -12.30 6.62
N THR A 167 1.09 -11.30 5.91
CA THR A 167 2.54 -11.17 5.69
C THR A 167 3.22 -10.26 6.69
N PRO A 168 4.54 -10.46 6.93
CA PRO A 168 5.33 -9.52 7.70
C PRO A 168 5.27 -8.10 7.11
N THR A 169 5.29 -7.98 5.79
CA THR A 169 5.13 -6.70 5.08
C THR A 169 3.84 -5.99 5.45
N GLY A 170 2.71 -6.70 5.36
CA GLY A 170 1.40 -6.16 5.72
C GLY A 170 1.34 -5.68 7.17
N LEU A 171 1.90 -6.47 8.10
CA LEU A 171 1.95 -6.10 9.51
C LEU A 171 2.82 -4.86 9.76
N VAL A 172 4.02 -4.81 9.17
CA VAL A 172 4.94 -3.66 9.29
C VAL A 172 4.28 -2.40 8.73
N MET A 173 3.72 -2.48 7.53
CA MET A 173 3.07 -1.33 6.91
C MET A 173 1.84 -0.86 7.68
N ALA A 174 1.03 -1.78 8.23
CA ALA A 174 -0.10 -1.43 9.08
C ALA A 174 0.34 -0.65 10.33
N ILE A 175 1.43 -1.07 10.98
CA ILE A 175 2.00 -0.36 12.14
C ILE A 175 2.51 1.02 11.72
N VAL A 176 3.29 1.09 10.63
CA VAL A 176 3.85 2.36 10.13
C VAL A 176 2.74 3.34 9.80
N THR A 177 1.70 2.94 9.06
CA THR A 177 0.58 3.84 8.73
C THR A 177 -0.27 4.18 9.95
N GLY A 178 -0.46 3.23 10.87
CA GLY A 178 -1.21 3.46 12.11
C GLY A 178 -0.55 4.43 13.08
N VAL A 179 0.76 4.64 12.96
CA VAL A 179 1.51 5.66 13.73
C VAL A 179 1.68 6.94 12.92
N ALA A 180 2.08 6.84 11.65
CA ALA A 180 2.39 8.01 10.83
C ALA A 180 1.16 8.86 10.53
N GLY A 181 -0.02 8.26 10.31
CA GLY A 181 -1.26 9.01 10.09
C GLY A 181 -1.57 9.95 11.25
N PRO A 182 -1.75 9.44 12.49
CA PRO A 182 -1.99 10.29 13.66
C PRO A 182 -0.89 11.29 14.02
N LEU A 183 0.34 11.12 13.52
CA LEU A 183 1.41 12.11 13.70
C LEU A 183 1.36 13.26 12.69
N VAL A 184 0.74 13.02 11.53
CA VAL A 184 0.53 14.03 10.49
C VAL A 184 -0.73 14.86 10.77
N GLU A 185 -1.76 14.21 11.33
CA GLU A 185 -2.99 14.85 11.83
C GLU A 185 -2.75 15.73 13.07
#